data_AF-A0A381RDA6-F1
#
_entry.id   AF-A0A381RDA6-F1
#
_cell.length_a   1.000
_cell.length_b   1.000
_cell.length_c   1.000
_cell.angle_alpha   90.00
_cell.angle_beta   90.00
_cell.angle_gamma   90.00
#
_symmetry.space_group_name_H-M   'P 1'
#
loop_
_entity.id
_entity.type
_entity.pdbx_description
1 polymer ?
#
loop_
_entity_poly.entity_id
_entity_poly.type
_entity_poly.pdbx_seq_one_letter_code
_entity_poly.pdbx_strand_id
1 'polypeptide(L)'
;MKKNITINYSSGFPCLGNGIDFTEECFGLQFNAALIQHTSELIWKPNSTLPNTAAQSLPAPFNVLSDLGKAMTVNLNGHTGLIGKKQLLNEVNLLDHSLMDSFITHVTNHIENPTKESAQLIADIRCWTSWIANGIKIEPIFNGESRGCSFIPWPLSGLLLLSSRITGQQPEFEYAADYVLRSGILPDIDMETLKDEKTIIEYIRAIRPVVSFHDLDGNEQGFRMTHLAMENTASMMIQNALDAVDGQNVSDNLEKVEHALMLSNKIFNCMWKVSDPLLYNKEVRIFIQGLYGNQGSIYDKQGLFFEQCGNTHSETYNTKGCYISNLHGQTGANSSYHPLGDEITGIGDHTKAYMCGDVDCAIIENILTKGFVTEEELPCSIDSLTKLLKSFRVGYRPPAHHAMIVNMRTKLQNSSYFQTIESSPELRRQLAECVRWLIQHRIDHYKMVVSYILRAPDPYTQQTKAKGTGGSPTPSFLPKMFTNSIDRLKDLIGDTDVDWANKLLSITENHEDSMNRFRKIALQVEQEDSSKNRSLS
;
A
#
# COMPACT_ATOMS: atom_id res chain seq x y z
N MET A 1 9.10 -4.34 -20.73
CA MET A 1 8.00 -5.34 -20.52
C MET A 1 8.62 -6.61 -19.97
N LYS A 2 7.92 -7.28 -19.03
CA LYS A 2 8.35 -8.59 -18.52
C LYS A 2 8.13 -9.67 -19.57
N LYS A 3 9.08 -10.59 -19.69
CA LYS A 3 9.13 -11.72 -20.63
C LYS A 3 9.53 -12.98 -19.87
N ASN A 4 9.20 -14.14 -20.42
CA ASN A 4 9.56 -15.45 -19.84
C ASN A 4 9.09 -15.61 -18.40
N ILE A 5 7.86 -15.16 -18.10
CA ILE A 5 7.29 -15.28 -16.76
C ILE A 5 7.09 -16.76 -16.44
N THR A 6 7.66 -17.19 -15.32
CA THR A 6 7.47 -18.53 -14.76
C THR A 6 7.04 -18.41 -13.32
N ILE A 7 6.06 -19.23 -12.94
CA ILE A 7 5.49 -19.25 -11.59
C ILE A 7 5.48 -20.70 -11.10
N ASN A 8 6.16 -20.97 -10.00
CA ASN A 8 6.27 -22.26 -9.35
C ASN A 8 5.97 -22.11 -7.86
N TYR A 9 4.90 -22.76 -7.42
CA TYR A 9 4.41 -22.73 -6.04
C TYR A 9 4.54 -24.10 -5.33
N SER A 10 5.35 -25.02 -5.86
CA SER A 10 5.57 -26.35 -5.25
C SER A 10 6.13 -26.27 -3.83
N SER A 11 6.86 -25.20 -3.50
CA SER A 11 7.44 -24.93 -2.18
C SER A 11 6.63 -23.95 -1.33
N GLY A 12 5.37 -23.68 -1.69
CA GLY A 12 4.51 -22.70 -1.02
C GLY A 12 4.20 -21.48 -1.89
N PHE A 13 3.72 -20.38 -1.27
CA PHE A 13 3.37 -19.18 -2.02
C PHE A 13 4.64 -18.55 -2.66
N PRO A 14 4.64 -18.24 -3.96
CA PRO A 14 5.85 -17.85 -4.66
C PRO A 14 6.18 -16.36 -4.46
N CYS A 15 7.47 -16.01 -4.46
CA CYS A 15 7.96 -14.63 -4.42
C CYS A 15 9.02 -14.38 -5.51
N LEU A 16 9.37 -13.10 -5.72
CA LEU A 16 10.35 -12.70 -6.74
C LEU A 16 11.71 -13.35 -6.45
N GLY A 17 12.29 -14.04 -7.44
CA GLY A 17 13.53 -14.78 -7.28
C GLY A 17 13.40 -16.12 -6.54
N ASN A 18 12.21 -16.47 -6.03
CA ASN A 18 11.91 -17.77 -5.43
C ASN A 18 10.48 -18.20 -5.76
N GLY A 19 10.34 -18.89 -6.89
CA GLY A 19 9.04 -19.33 -7.41
C GLY A 19 8.41 -18.34 -8.39
N ILE A 20 8.79 -17.06 -8.41
CA ILE A 20 8.45 -16.13 -9.50
C ILE A 20 9.74 -15.70 -10.20
N ASP A 21 9.87 -16.03 -11.48
CA ASP A 21 11.00 -15.60 -12.30
C ASP A 21 10.54 -15.00 -13.63
N PHE A 22 11.29 -14.02 -14.13
CA PHE A 22 11.09 -13.36 -15.41
C PHE A 22 12.32 -12.52 -15.77
N THR A 23 12.38 -12.14 -17.03
CA THR A 23 13.29 -11.09 -17.53
C THR A 23 12.50 -9.83 -17.83
N GLU A 24 12.99 -8.66 -17.42
CA GLU A 24 12.41 -7.37 -17.76
C GLU A 24 13.40 -6.53 -18.56
N GLU A 25 12.87 -5.86 -19.59
CA GLU A 25 13.61 -4.92 -20.43
C GLU A 25 12.96 -3.53 -20.34
N CYS A 26 13.75 -2.52 -20.01
CA CYS A 26 13.30 -1.13 -19.87
C CYS A 26 14.43 -0.16 -20.23
N PHE A 27 14.21 0.75 -21.18
CA PHE A 27 15.22 1.72 -21.67
C PHE A 27 16.56 1.08 -22.08
N GLY A 28 16.52 -0.09 -22.72
CA GLY A 28 17.72 -0.82 -23.14
C GLY A 28 18.46 -1.56 -22.02
N LEU A 29 17.98 -1.46 -20.77
CA LEU A 29 18.48 -2.21 -19.63
C LEU A 29 17.70 -3.52 -19.49
N GLN A 30 18.41 -4.59 -19.12
CA GLN A 30 17.85 -5.91 -18.86
C GLN A 30 18.16 -6.35 -17.44
N PHE A 31 17.14 -6.76 -16.70
CA PHE A 31 17.25 -7.29 -15.33
C PHE A 31 16.20 -8.36 -15.08
N ASN A 32 16.30 -9.09 -13.97
CA ASN A 32 15.43 -10.22 -13.65
C ASN A 32 14.77 -10.10 -12.28
N ALA A 33 13.87 -11.04 -11.97
CA ALA A 33 13.14 -11.09 -10.71
C ALA A 33 14.07 -11.14 -9.48
N ALA A 34 15.19 -11.87 -9.57
CA ALA A 34 16.15 -12.00 -8.47
C ALA A 34 16.85 -10.68 -8.15
N LEU A 35 17.27 -9.92 -9.17
CA LEU A 35 17.84 -8.58 -8.95
C LEU A 35 16.80 -7.66 -8.30
N ILE A 36 15.57 -7.63 -8.81
CA ILE A 36 14.49 -6.79 -8.25
C ILE A 36 14.23 -7.12 -6.77
N GLN A 37 14.20 -8.40 -6.42
CA GLN A 37 14.05 -8.85 -5.04
C GLN A 37 15.22 -8.34 -4.18
N HIS A 38 16.45 -8.51 -4.65
CA HIS A 38 17.65 -8.07 -3.94
C HIS A 38 17.71 -6.54 -3.78
N THR A 39 17.39 -5.77 -4.83
CA THR A 39 17.25 -4.32 -4.76
C THR A 39 16.24 -3.91 -3.69
N SER A 40 15.11 -4.61 -3.60
CA SER A 40 14.11 -4.38 -2.56
C SER A 40 14.69 -4.64 -1.16
N GLU A 41 15.38 -5.75 -0.95
CA GLU A 41 15.99 -6.11 0.35
C GLU A 41 17.04 -5.10 0.81
N LEU A 42 17.72 -4.43 -0.12
CA LEU A 42 18.67 -3.35 0.19
C LEU A 42 17.96 -2.06 0.66
N ILE A 43 16.71 -1.82 0.23
CA ILE A 43 15.92 -0.63 0.59
C ILE A 43 15.24 -0.81 1.95
N TRP A 44 14.71 -1.99 2.24
CA TRP A 44 13.85 -2.26 3.39
C TRP A 44 14.63 -2.84 4.58
N LYS A 45 14.21 -2.51 5.80
CA LYS A 45 14.81 -3.11 7.01
C LYS A 45 14.34 -4.56 7.15
N PRO A 46 15.25 -5.51 7.44
CA PRO A 46 14.84 -6.85 7.84
C PRO A 46 13.92 -6.82 9.06
N ASN A 47 12.95 -7.75 9.12
CA ASN A 47 11.98 -7.90 10.22
C ASN A 47 11.23 -6.60 10.57
N SER A 48 11.00 -5.73 9.58
CA SER A 48 10.27 -4.48 9.73
C SER A 48 9.52 -4.17 8.44
N THR A 49 8.49 -3.35 8.54
CA THR A 49 7.85 -2.73 7.37
C THR A 49 8.49 -1.40 7.00
N LEU A 50 9.41 -0.89 7.83
CA LEU A 50 10.04 0.40 7.60
C LEU A 50 11.25 0.30 6.64
N PRO A 51 11.54 1.37 5.88
CA PRO A 51 12.75 1.42 5.06
C PRO A 51 14.00 1.57 5.95
N ASN A 52 15.17 1.26 5.38
CA ASN A 52 16.47 1.53 6.02
C ASN A 52 16.61 3.01 6.36
N THR A 53 16.22 3.89 5.43
CA THR A 53 16.15 5.33 5.63
C THR A 53 14.91 5.90 4.94
N ALA A 54 14.34 6.95 5.52
CA ALA A 54 13.38 7.80 4.81
C ALA A 54 14.04 8.40 3.55
N ALA A 55 13.22 8.91 2.63
CA ALA A 55 13.68 9.52 1.40
C ALA A 55 14.63 10.69 1.70
N GLN A 56 15.80 10.69 1.07
CA GLN A 56 16.80 11.75 1.24
C GLN A 56 16.64 12.82 0.15
N SER A 57 17.17 14.01 0.41
CA SER A 57 17.35 14.99 -0.68
C SER A 57 18.33 14.43 -1.69
N LEU A 58 18.01 14.60 -2.97
CA LEU A 58 18.77 13.96 -4.03
C LEU A 58 20.10 14.69 -4.26
N PRO A 59 21.21 13.97 -4.54
CA PRO A 59 22.46 14.59 -4.93
C PRO A 59 22.38 15.14 -6.36
N ALA A 60 23.31 16.02 -6.74
CA ALA A 60 23.47 16.41 -8.14
C ALA A 60 23.72 15.17 -9.03
N PRO A 61 23.16 15.13 -10.25
CA PRO A 61 22.36 16.18 -10.90
C PRO A 61 20.86 16.16 -10.51
N PHE A 62 20.40 15.18 -9.73
CA PHE A 62 18.99 14.95 -9.41
C PHE A 62 18.41 15.87 -8.32
N ASN A 63 19.21 16.72 -7.68
CA ASN A 63 18.78 17.59 -6.57
C ASN A 63 17.58 18.47 -6.95
N VAL A 64 17.50 18.88 -8.23
CA VAL A 64 16.38 19.64 -8.79
C VAL A 64 15.01 18.98 -8.55
N LEU A 65 14.94 17.65 -8.55
CA LEU A 65 13.70 16.92 -8.26
C LEU A 65 13.28 17.08 -6.80
N SER A 66 14.24 17.00 -5.87
CA SER A 66 13.94 17.21 -4.44
C SER A 66 13.62 18.66 -4.12
N ASP A 67 14.22 19.62 -4.82
CA ASP A 67 13.91 21.04 -4.68
C ASP A 67 12.50 21.34 -5.22
N LEU A 68 12.17 20.80 -6.40
CA LEU A 68 10.84 20.92 -6.99
C LEU A 68 9.75 20.28 -6.11
N GLY A 69 9.99 19.06 -5.62
CA GLY A 69 9.06 18.37 -4.75
C GLY A 69 8.78 19.10 -3.42
N LYS A 70 9.76 19.84 -2.88
CA LYS A 70 9.55 20.69 -1.69
C LYS A 70 8.74 21.95 -2.00
N ALA A 71 8.84 22.48 -3.22
CA ALA A 71 8.12 23.67 -3.66
C ALA A 71 6.71 23.37 -4.21
N MET A 72 6.40 22.10 -4.50
CA MET A 72 5.24 21.75 -5.32
C MET A 72 3.87 21.97 -4.66
N THR A 73 3.80 22.19 -3.35
CA THR A 73 2.57 22.16 -2.56
C THR A 73 1.41 22.99 -3.16
N VAL A 74 0.18 22.68 -2.73
CA VAL A 74 -0.97 23.57 -2.91
C VAL A 74 -0.72 24.84 -2.10
N ASN A 75 -0.42 24.67 -0.81
CA ASN A 75 0.01 25.74 0.11
C ASN A 75 1.16 25.22 0.98
N LEU A 76 2.10 26.11 1.33
CA LEU A 76 3.16 25.87 2.31
C LEU A 76 3.39 27.10 3.17
N ASN A 77 3.27 26.93 4.49
CA ASN A 77 3.42 27.98 5.49
C ASN A 77 2.57 29.21 5.15
N GLY A 78 1.32 28.99 4.74
CA GLY A 78 0.38 30.07 4.38
C GLY A 78 0.65 30.75 3.04
N HIS A 79 1.60 30.27 2.24
CA HIS A 79 1.86 30.76 0.88
C HIS A 79 1.39 29.74 -0.15
N THR A 80 0.88 30.19 -1.29
CA THR A 80 0.51 29.30 -2.39
C THR A 80 1.77 28.69 -3.03
N GLY A 81 1.84 27.36 -3.09
CA GLY A 81 2.93 26.62 -3.74
C GLY A 81 2.70 26.45 -5.25
N LEU A 82 3.50 25.62 -5.92
CA LEU A 82 3.45 25.51 -7.39
C LEU A 82 2.13 24.91 -7.90
N ILE A 83 1.60 23.86 -7.24
CA ILE A 83 0.28 23.31 -7.61
C ILE A 83 -0.79 24.38 -7.47
N GLY A 84 -0.81 25.13 -6.37
CA GLY A 84 -1.81 26.17 -6.14
C GLY A 84 -1.69 27.37 -7.10
N LYS A 85 -0.52 27.57 -7.73
CA LYS A 85 -0.28 28.59 -8.74
C LYS A 85 -0.48 28.09 -10.17
N LYS A 86 -0.77 26.80 -10.38
CA LYS A 86 -0.79 26.15 -11.70
C LYS A 86 0.55 26.27 -12.45
N GLN A 87 1.65 26.06 -11.74
CA GLN A 87 3.01 26.23 -12.27
C GLN A 87 3.84 24.93 -12.25
N LEU A 88 3.40 23.89 -11.56
CA LEU A 88 4.20 22.67 -11.40
C LEU A 88 4.50 22.00 -12.74
N LEU A 89 3.51 21.81 -13.62
CA LEU A 89 3.75 21.20 -14.92
C LEU A 89 4.76 22.02 -15.76
N ASN A 90 4.69 23.35 -15.69
CA ASN A 90 5.62 24.21 -16.42
C ASN A 90 7.05 24.03 -15.91
N GLU A 91 7.26 23.99 -14.59
CA GLU A 91 8.58 23.77 -13.99
C GLU A 91 9.13 22.37 -14.33
N VAL A 92 8.26 21.35 -14.36
CA VAL A 92 8.67 19.99 -14.76
C VAL A 92 9.12 19.95 -16.23
N ASN A 93 8.46 20.68 -17.12
CA ASN A 93 8.85 20.76 -18.53
C ASN A 93 10.21 21.45 -18.75
N LEU A 94 10.78 22.10 -17.74
CA LEU A 94 12.11 22.71 -17.78
C LEU A 94 13.23 21.77 -17.29
N LEU A 95 12.89 20.56 -16.81
CA LEU A 95 13.88 19.60 -16.35
C LEU A 95 14.83 19.19 -17.49
N ASP A 96 16.12 19.13 -17.18
CA ASP A 96 17.14 18.69 -18.14
C ASP A 96 16.93 17.20 -18.49
N HIS A 97 16.79 16.92 -19.79
CA HIS A 97 16.63 15.57 -20.30
C HIS A 97 17.83 14.66 -19.95
N SER A 98 19.02 15.22 -19.73
CA SER A 98 20.24 14.48 -19.35
C SER A 98 20.13 13.78 -17.97
N LEU A 99 19.12 14.13 -17.17
CA LEU A 99 18.77 13.41 -15.94
C LEU A 99 18.49 11.94 -16.22
N MET A 100 17.82 11.62 -17.33
CA MET A 100 17.54 10.23 -17.66
C MET A 100 18.81 9.48 -18.05
N ASP A 101 19.70 10.08 -18.83
CA ASP A 101 20.99 9.45 -19.22
C ASP A 101 21.85 9.15 -17.98
N SER A 102 21.88 10.11 -17.05
CA SER A 102 22.54 9.96 -15.76
C SER A 102 21.91 8.81 -14.96
N PHE A 103 20.57 8.71 -14.95
CA PHE A 103 19.87 7.67 -14.21
C PHE A 103 20.08 6.28 -14.83
N ILE A 104 20.05 6.16 -16.16
CA ILE A 104 20.37 4.91 -16.87
C ILE A 104 21.77 4.43 -16.50
N THR A 105 22.75 5.34 -16.43
CA THR A 105 24.12 5.02 -15.99
C THR A 105 24.14 4.47 -14.56
N HIS A 106 23.42 5.13 -13.64
CA HIS A 106 23.30 4.65 -12.26
C HIS A 106 22.65 3.26 -12.17
N VAL A 107 21.56 3.02 -12.90
CA VAL A 107 20.87 1.73 -12.90
C VAL A 107 21.73 0.65 -13.57
N THR A 108 22.50 0.98 -14.62
CA THR A 108 23.46 0.05 -15.24
C THR A 108 24.49 -0.44 -14.21
N ASN A 109 25.12 0.49 -13.48
CA ASN A 109 26.07 0.15 -12.42
C ASN A 109 25.42 -0.67 -11.29
N HIS A 110 24.15 -0.37 -10.95
CA HIS A 110 23.40 -1.12 -9.95
C HIS A 110 23.09 -2.55 -10.40
N ILE A 111 22.79 -2.76 -11.70
CA ILE A 111 22.57 -4.10 -12.26
C ILE A 111 23.86 -4.93 -12.19
N GLU A 112 25.01 -4.32 -12.46
CA GLU A 112 26.32 -5.01 -12.39
C GLU A 112 26.75 -5.32 -10.95
N ASN A 113 26.55 -4.36 -10.03
CA ASN A 113 26.94 -4.49 -8.63
C ASN A 113 25.94 -3.76 -7.71
N PRO A 114 24.87 -4.44 -7.27
CA PRO A 114 23.87 -3.84 -6.42
C PRO A 114 24.42 -3.55 -5.02
N THR A 115 24.26 -2.31 -4.57
CA THR A 115 24.66 -1.87 -3.22
C THR A 115 23.52 -1.17 -2.51
N LYS A 116 23.62 -1.00 -1.20
CA LYS A 116 22.63 -0.27 -0.40
C LYS A 116 22.50 1.17 -0.86
N GLU A 117 23.61 1.83 -1.18
CA GLU A 117 23.65 3.23 -1.62
C GLU A 117 22.98 3.40 -3.00
N SER A 118 23.28 2.49 -3.93
CA SER A 118 22.67 2.53 -5.27
C SER A 118 21.17 2.22 -5.23
N ALA A 119 20.75 1.22 -4.45
CA ALA A 119 19.33 0.91 -4.24
C ALA A 119 18.59 2.07 -3.57
N GLN A 120 19.20 2.73 -2.57
CA GLN A 120 18.61 3.88 -1.89
C GLN A 120 18.46 5.08 -2.82
N LEU A 121 19.46 5.39 -3.66
CA LEU A 121 19.35 6.47 -4.64
C LEU A 121 18.21 6.22 -5.64
N ILE A 122 18.12 5.00 -6.17
CA ILE A 122 17.03 4.59 -7.07
C ILE A 122 15.67 4.80 -6.39
N ALA A 123 15.54 4.35 -5.15
CA ALA A 123 14.32 4.49 -4.39
C ALA A 123 14.01 5.98 -4.10
N ASP A 124 15.00 6.80 -3.75
CA ASP A 124 14.83 8.25 -3.53
C ASP A 124 14.34 8.94 -4.81
N ILE A 125 14.95 8.65 -5.97
CA ILE A 125 14.49 9.14 -7.27
C ILE A 125 13.04 8.74 -7.50
N ARG A 126 12.69 7.47 -7.25
CA ARG A 126 11.30 6.99 -7.36
C ARG A 126 10.34 7.81 -6.50
N CYS A 127 10.66 8.01 -5.23
CA CYS A 127 9.81 8.73 -4.28
C CYS A 127 9.58 10.17 -4.75
N TRP A 128 10.65 10.94 -5.02
CA TRP A 128 10.51 12.33 -5.45
C TRP A 128 9.74 12.46 -6.76
N THR A 129 10.04 11.61 -7.75
CA THR A 129 9.38 11.66 -9.06
C THR A 129 7.90 11.28 -8.97
N SER A 130 7.54 10.31 -8.15
CA SER A 130 6.16 9.89 -7.92
C SER A 130 5.33 11.00 -7.24
N TRP A 131 5.89 11.68 -6.23
CA TRP A 131 5.25 12.85 -5.60
C TRP A 131 5.00 13.98 -6.60
N ILE A 132 5.99 14.32 -7.43
CA ILE A 132 5.87 15.37 -8.47
C ILE A 132 4.82 14.97 -9.53
N ALA A 133 4.90 13.75 -10.04
CA ALA A 133 3.95 13.23 -11.04
C ALA A 133 2.51 13.28 -10.50
N ASN A 134 2.33 12.96 -9.23
CA ASN A 134 1.02 13.02 -8.59
C ASN A 134 0.54 14.46 -8.33
N GLY A 135 1.46 15.39 -8.07
CA GLY A 135 1.16 16.82 -8.07
C GLY A 135 0.64 17.30 -9.43
N ILE A 136 1.31 16.94 -10.52
CA ILE A 136 0.90 17.28 -11.91
C ILE A 136 -0.50 16.75 -12.21
N LYS A 137 -0.75 15.49 -11.87
CA LYS A 137 -2.04 14.81 -12.10
C LYS A 137 -3.22 15.62 -11.55
N ILE A 138 -3.08 16.22 -10.37
CA ILE A 138 -4.19 16.86 -9.66
C ILE A 138 -4.18 18.39 -9.77
N GLU A 139 -3.06 19.00 -10.18
CA GLU A 139 -2.92 20.45 -10.33
C GLU A 139 -4.11 21.14 -11.05
N PRO A 140 -4.60 20.64 -12.20
CA PRO A 140 -5.76 21.24 -12.86
C PRO A 140 -7.01 21.36 -11.98
N ILE A 141 -7.28 20.34 -11.15
CA ILE A 141 -8.47 20.28 -10.28
C ILE A 141 -8.42 21.34 -9.19
N PHE A 142 -7.24 21.57 -8.59
CA PHE A 142 -7.06 22.66 -7.62
C PHE A 142 -7.19 24.05 -8.24
N ASN A 143 -7.07 24.15 -9.56
CA ASN A 143 -7.18 25.38 -10.32
C ASN A 143 -8.50 25.48 -11.10
N GLY A 144 -9.53 24.73 -10.67
CA GLY A 144 -10.91 24.88 -11.15
C GLY A 144 -11.28 24.05 -12.37
N GLU A 145 -10.38 23.18 -12.86
CA GLU A 145 -10.71 22.27 -13.96
C GLU A 145 -11.50 21.06 -13.47
N SER A 146 -12.31 20.51 -14.39
CA SER A 146 -13.14 19.34 -14.14
C SER A 146 -12.41 18.02 -14.39
N ARG A 147 -11.13 18.01 -14.78
CA ARG A 147 -10.35 16.77 -14.98
C ARG A 147 -8.92 16.99 -14.54
N GLY A 148 -8.25 15.91 -14.16
CA GLY A 148 -6.82 15.91 -13.87
C GLY A 148 -5.96 15.90 -15.14
N CYS A 149 -4.67 16.14 -14.97
CA CYS A 149 -3.69 15.99 -16.03
C CYS A 149 -3.44 14.50 -16.30
N SER A 150 -3.62 14.07 -17.55
CA SER A 150 -3.35 12.68 -17.99
C SER A 150 -2.00 12.55 -18.71
N PHE A 151 -1.07 13.48 -18.48
CA PHE A 151 0.23 13.55 -19.13
C PHE A 151 1.35 13.63 -18.10
N ILE A 152 2.34 12.73 -18.22
CA ILE A 152 3.59 12.78 -17.46
C ILE A 152 4.72 13.08 -18.46
N PRO A 153 5.34 14.29 -18.39
CA PRO A 153 6.36 14.72 -19.34
C PRO A 153 7.69 13.99 -19.14
N TRP A 154 8.50 13.96 -20.20
CA TRP A 154 9.90 13.58 -20.13
C TRP A 154 10.74 14.70 -19.46
N PRO A 155 11.80 14.38 -18.67
CA PRO A 155 12.29 13.05 -18.29
C PRO A 155 11.59 12.41 -17.08
N LEU A 156 10.64 13.10 -16.45
CA LEU A 156 9.95 12.62 -15.25
C LEU A 156 9.28 11.25 -15.45
N SER A 157 8.63 11.05 -16.60
CA SER A 157 8.01 9.78 -17.01
C SER A 157 9.01 8.62 -17.02
N GLY A 158 10.20 8.83 -17.61
CA GLY A 158 11.25 7.83 -17.71
C GLY A 158 11.85 7.47 -16.35
N LEU A 159 12.12 8.48 -15.52
CA LEU A 159 12.63 8.30 -14.17
C LEU A 159 11.64 7.49 -13.32
N LEU A 160 10.36 7.87 -13.32
CA LEU A 160 9.31 7.17 -12.57
C LEU A 160 9.14 5.72 -13.07
N LEU A 161 9.09 5.52 -14.39
CA LEU A 161 8.91 4.18 -14.95
C LEU A 161 10.08 3.26 -14.62
N LEU A 162 11.32 3.68 -14.90
CA LEU A 162 12.50 2.84 -14.69
C LEU A 162 12.72 2.56 -13.20
N SER A 163 12.61 3.58 -12.36
CA SER A 163 12.80 3.43 -10.91
C SER A 163 11.74 2.51 -10.30
N SER A 164 10.47 2.59 -10.74
CA SER A 164 9.44 1.64 -10.31
C SER A 164 9.72 0.20 -10.78
N ARG A 165 10.16 -0.01 -12.03
CA ARG A 165 10.44 -1.37 -12.52
C ARG A 165 11.58 -2.05 -11.77
N ILE A 166 12.70 -1.35 -11.56
CA ILE A 166 13.87 -1.94 -10.90
C ILE A 166 13.65 -2.18 -9.39
N THR A 167 12.76 -1.42 -8.73
CA THR A 167 12.38 -1.67 -7.32
C THR A 167 11.22 -2.65 -7.16
N GLY A 168 10.64 -3.14 -8.26
CA GLY A 168 9.54 -4.10 -8.25
C GLY A 168 8.19 -3.49 -7.84
N GLN A 169 7.98 -2.22 -8.12
CA GLN A 169 6.79 -1.45 -7.78
C GLN A 169 6.07 -0.96 -9.06
N GLN A 170 4.82 -0.50 -8.93
CA GLN A 170 4.12 0.10 -10.06
C GLN A 170 4.56 1.55 -10.27
N PRO A 171 4.50 2.07 -11.52
CA PRO A 171 4.69 3.49 -11.82
C PRO A 171 3.42 4.30 -11.46
N GLU A 172 3.00 4.21 -10.20
CA GLU A 172 1.88 4.93 -9.59
C GLU A 172 2.26 5.31 -8.15
N PHE A 173 1.49 6.23 -7.57
CA PHE A 173 1.68 6.71 -6.20
C PHE A 173 1.26 5.63 -5.17
N GLU A 174 2.25 4.99 -4.52
CA GLU A 174 2.05 3.82 -3.65
C GLU A 174 2.23 4.12 -2.16
N TYR A 175 1.64 3.27 -1.30
CA TYR A 175 1.73 3.38 0.16
C TYR A 175 3.17 3.31 0.67
N ALA A 176 3.89 2.26 0.31
CA ALA A 176 5.20 1.97 0.89
C ALA A 176 6.26 2.90 0.32
N ALA A 177 6.28 2.96 -1.01
CA ALA A 177 7.36 3.51 -1.76
C ALA A 177 7.38 5.05 -1.78
N ASP A 178 6.20 5.66 -1.63
CA ASP A 178 5.96 7.08 -1.81
C ASP A 178 5.27 7.72 -0.62
N TYR A 179 4.00 7.36 -0.38
CA TYR A 179 3.11 8.20 0.43
C TYR A 179 3.30 8.01 1.94
N VAL A 180 3.66 6.83 2.45
CA VAL A 180 3.71 6.62 3.91
C VAL A 180 5.13 6.30 4.37
N LEU A 181 5.66 5.15 3.96
CA LEU A 181 6.82 4.57 4.66
C LEU A 181 8.13 5.32 4.39
N ARG A 182 8.29 5.89 3.18
CA ARG A 182 9.53 6.59 2.79
C ARG A 182 9.43 8.12 2.92
N SER A 183 8.25 8.71 3.05
CA SER A 183 8.09 10.18 3.08
C SER A 183 8.02 10.80 4.49
N GLY A 184 8.34 10.06 5.55
CA GLY A 184 8.35 10.58 6.91
C GLY A 184 9.59 10.17 7.70
N ILE A 185 10.12 11.10 8.47
CA ILE A 185 11.27 10.90 9.36
C ILE A 185 10.73 10.72 10.77
N LEU A 186 10.80 9.48 11.26
CA LEU A 186 10.41 9.12 12.61
C LEU A 186 11.33 9.78 13.63
N PRO A 187 10.79 10.36 14.73
CA PRO A 187 11.61 10.82 15.84
C PRO A 187 12.21 9.62 16.59
N ASP A 188 13.32 9.86 17.29
CA ASP A 188 13.84 8.89 18.25
C ASP A 188 12.97 8.93 19.51
N ILE A 189 12.28 7.84 19.80
CA ILE A 189 11.35 7.72 20.92
C ILE A 189 11.32 6.30 21.44
N ASP A 190 11.22 6.17 22.76
CA ASP A 190 10.88 4.90 23.40
C ASP A 190 9.37 4.66 23.28
N MET A 191 8.96 3.63 22.55
CA MET A 191 7.55 3.30 22.32
C MET A 191 6.79 3.01 23.63
N GLU A 192 7.49 2.59 24.70
CA GLU A 192 6.90 2.38 26.03
C GLU A 192 6.38 3.68 26.67
N THR A 193 6.81 4.84 26.16
CA THR A 193 6.31 6.16 26.60
C THR A 193 4.92 6.49 26.05
N LEU A 194 4.45 5.78 25.01
CA LEU A 194 3.19 6.02 24.31
C LEU A 194 1.99 5.41 25.06
N LYS A 195 1.73 5.89 26.28
CA LYS A 195 0.77 5.27 27.21
C LYS A 195 -0.66 5.79 27.04
N ASP A 196 -0.80 7.04 26.60
CA ASP A 196 -2.09 7.76 26.54
C ASP A 196 -2.28 8.52 25.22
N GLU A 197 -3.51 9.01 24.99
CA GLU A 197 -3.88 9.73 23.77
C GLU A 197 -2.98 10.96 23.54
N LYS A 198 -2.58 11.67 24.59
CA LYS A 198 -1.79 12.90 24.47
C LYS A 198 -0.39 12.59 23.95
N THR A 199 0.31 11.66 24.60
CA THR A 199 1.67 11.24 24.21
C THR A 199 1.71 10.66 22.79
N ILE A 200 0.66 9.92 22.40
CA ILE A 200 0.52 9.40 21.03
C ILE A 200 0.32 10.52 20.01
N ILE A 201 -0.53 11.52 20.29
CA ILE A 201 -0.72 12.67 19.41
C ILE A 201 0.57 13.47 19.24
N GLU A 202 1.29 13.72 20.34
CA GLU A 202 2.59 14.40 20.32
C GLU A 202 3.60 13.63 19.45
N TYR A 203 3.63 12.30 19.58
CA TYR A 203 4.47 11.45 18.73
C TYR A 203 4.11 11.55 17.25
N ILE A 204 2.82 11.43 16.88
CA ILE A 204 2.37 11.54 15.48
C ILE A 204 2.78 12.90 14.88
N ARG A 205 2.60 14.00 15.63
CA ARG A 205 2.98 15.34 15.17
C ARG A 205 4.48 15.57 15.11
N ALA A 206 5.27 14.84 15.90
CA ALA A 206 6.73 14.91 15.87
C ALA A 206 7.35 14.23 14.64
N ILE A 207 6.60 13.38 13.91
CA ILE A 207 7.09 12.78 12.67
C ILE A 207 7.19 13.86 11.60
N ARG A 208 8.42 14.09 11.12
CA ARG A 208 8.71 15.16 10.15
C ARG A 208 8.48 14.66 8.72
N PRO A 209 7.61 15.29 7.92
CA PRO A 209 7.45 14.92 6.52
C PRO A 209 8.68 15.32 5.71
N VAL A 210 9.08 14.47 4.77
CA VAL A 210 10.11 14.77 3.77
C VAL A 210 9.55 15.69 2.67
N VAL A 211 8.27 15.51 2.35
CA VAL A 211 7.52 16.17 1.29
C VAL A 211 6.04 16.21 1.67
N SER A 212 5.28 17.20 1.20
CA SER A 212 3.83 17.33 1.44
C SER A 212 3.12 17.89 0.20
N PHE A 213 1.79 17.72 0.15
CA PHE A 213 0.93 18.46 -0.80
C PHE A 213 0.33 19.70 -0.15
N HIS A 214 0.13 19.69 1.17
CA HIS A 214 -0.43 20.80 1.93
C HIS A 214 0.54 21.34 2.99
N ASP A 215 0.08 22.34 3.74
CA ASP A 215 0.77 22.90 4.88
C ASP A 215 1.16 21.82 5.90
N LEU A 216 2.31 22.04 6.55
CA LEU A 216 2.78 21.18 7.62
C LEU A 216 1.83 21.28 8.83
N ASP A 217 1.75 20.19 9.59
CA ASP A 217 0.83 19.98 10.72
C ASP A 217 -0.66 20.10 10.34
N GLY A 218 -0.96 19.92 9.05
CA GLY A 218 -2.32 19.90 8.51
C GLY A 218 -2.94 18.51 8.40
N ASN A 219 -4.13 18.45 7.80
CA ASN A 219 -4.94 17.23 7.70
C ASN A 219 -4.23 16.07 7.00
N GLU A 220 -3.54 16.35 5.89
CA GLU A 220 -2.75 15.37 5.13
C GLU A 220 -1.66 14.72 5.99
N GLN A 221 -0.91 15.55 6.73
CA GLN A 221 0.15 15.06 7.61
C GLN A 221 -0.44 14.21 8.74
N GLY A 222 -1.51 14.66 9.40
CA GLY A 222 -2.17 13.89 10.45
C GLY A 222 -2.61 12.50 9.98
N PHE A 223 -3.24 12.41 8.80
CA PHE A 223 -3.62 11.13 8.20
C PHE A 223 -2.39 10.26 7.94
N ARG A 224 -1.41 10.78 7.21
CA ARG A 224 -0.25 10.03 6.72
C ARG A 224 0.70 9.60 7.82
N MET A 225 0.99 10.48 8.76
CA MET A 225 1.92 10.21 9.87
C MET A 225 1.31 9.29 10.92
N THR A 226 -0.02 9.27 11.08
CA THR A 226 -0.67 8.23 11.88
C THR A 226 -0.35 6.84 11.31
N HIS A 227 -0.46 6.66 10.00
CA HIS A 227 -0.16 5.36 9.36
C HIS A 227 1.32 4.99 9.49
N LEU A 228 2.24 5.95 9.36
CA LEU A 228 3.67 5.70 9.57
C LEU A 228 3.98 5.34 11.04
N ALA A 229 3.34 6.01 12.00
CA ALA A 229 3.45 5.71 13.42
C ALA A 229 2.97 4.28 13.75
N MET A 230 1.87 3.83 13.13
CA MET A 230 1.41 2.44 13.24
C MET A 230 2.48 1.46 12.74
N GLU A 231 3.05 1.72 11.56
CA GLU A 231 4.05 0.85 10.94
C GLU A 231 5.34 0.74 11.78
N ASN A 232 5.67 1.76 12.59
CA ASN A 232 6.79 1.71 13.52
C ASN A 232 6.64 0.65 14.63
N THR A 233 5.41 0.17 14.90
CA THR A 233 5.19 -0.94 15.84
C THR A 233 5.48 -2.33 15.24
N ALA A 234 5.65 -2.44 13.92
CA ALA A 234 5.75 -3.72 13.23
C ALA A 234 6.96 -4.55 13.66
N SER A 235 8.12 -3.92 13.92
CA SER A 235 9.33 -4.64 14.28
C SER A 235 9.17 -5.40 15.60
N MET A 236 8.45 -4.82 16.58
CA MET A 236 8.13 -5.49 17.84
C MET A 236 7.24 -6.71 17.58
N MET A 237 6.19 -6.56 16.77
CA MET A 237 5.31 -7.68 16.41
C MET A 237 6.08 -8.81 15.71
N ILE A 238 6.90 -8.49 14.71
CA ILE A 238 7.59 -9.48 13.88
C ILE A 238 8.69 -10.19 14.66
N GLN A 239 9.55 -9.45 15.37
CA GLN A 239 10.69 -10.05 16.06
C GLN A 239 10.24 -10.98 17.18
N ASN A 240 9.26 -10.57 17.99
CA ASN A 240 8.80 -11.42 19.09
C ASN A 240 8.03 -12.65 18.59
N ALA A 241 7.36 -12.58 17.44
CA ALA A 241 6.80 -13.78 16.81
C ALA A 241 7.89 -14.76 16.36
N LEU A 242 9.01 -14.26 15.80
CA LEU A 242 10.16 -15.10 15.46
C LEU A 242 10.82 -15.72 16.70
N ASP A 243 10.99 -14.95 17.77
CA ASP A 243 11.59 -15.46 19.02
C ASP A 243 10.69 -16.53 19.67
N ALA A 244 9.36 -16.38 19.56
CA ALA A 244 8.39 -17.39 20.00
C ALA A 244 8.39 -18.65 19.12
N VAL A 245 8.63 -18.53 17.80
CA VAL A 245 8.84 -19.67 16.89
C VAL A 245 10.03 -20.52 17.34
N ASP A 246 11.08 -19.89 17.84
CA ASP A 246 12.27 -20.57 18.38
C ASP A 246 12.04 -21.19 19.78
N GLY A 247 10.81 -21.11 20.31
CA GLY A 247 10.41 -21.68 21.60
C GLY A 247 10.91 -20.88 22.82
N GLN A 248 11.51 -19.72 22.62
CA GLN A 248 12.03 -18.88 23.70
C GLN A 248 10.91 -18.06 24.32
N ASN A 249 10.76 -18.10 25.65
CA ASN A 249 9.84 -17.25 26.45
C ASN A 249 8.50 -16.95 25.74
N VAL A 250 7.83 -18.00 25.25
CA VAL A 250 6.67 -17.87 24.34
C VAL A 250 5.60 -16.92 24.90
N SER A 251 5.33 -16.99 26.20
CA SER A 251 4.41 -16.09 26.91
C SER A 251 4.82 -14.62 26.77
N ASP A 252 6.02 -14.25 27.20
CA ASP A 252 6.53 -12.88 27.16
C ASP A 252 6.56 -12.32 25.73
N ASN A 253 6.87 -13.19 24.76
CA ASN A 253 6.90 -12.82 23.36
C ASN A 253 5.49 -12.58 22.79
N LEU A 254 4.50 -13.40 23.17
CA LEU A 254 3.10 -13.14 22.82
C LEU A 254 2.57 -11.84 23.44
N GLU A 255 2.95 -11.52 24.68
CA GLU A 255 2.57 -10.26 25.31
C GLU A 255 3.11 -9.04 24.54
N LYS A 256 4.32 -9.13 23.98
CA LYS A 256 4.87 -8.06 23.13
C LYS A 256 4.23 -7.99 21.75
N VAL A 257 3.84 -9.13 21.18
CA VAL A 257 3.01 -9.17 19.95
C VAL A 257 1.67 -8.48 20.21
N GLU A 258 1.01 -8.81 21.32
CA GLU A 258 -0.22 -8.17 21.74
C GLU A 258 -0.03 -6.66 21.93
N HIS A 259 1.03 -6.25 22.63
CA HIS A 259 1.33 -4.85 22.89
C HIS A 259 1.50 -4.04 21.59
N ALA A 260 2.23 -4.58 20.61
CA ALA A 260 2.39 -3.94 19.30
C ALA A 260 1.05 -3.75 18.58
N LEU A 261 0.20 -4.79 18.55
CA LEU A 261 -1.13 -4.75 17.94
C LEU A 261 -2.06 -3.75 18.65
N MET A 262 -2.06 -3.74 19.99
CA MET A 262 -2.79 -2.78 20.80
C MET A 262 -2.34 -1.34 20.50
N LEU A 263 -1.03 -1.08 20.58
CA LEU A 263 -0.46 0.24 20.41
C LEU A 263 -0.74 0.78 19.00
N SER A 264 -0.58 -0.05 17.97
CA SER A 264 -0.97 0.30 16.60
C SER A 264 -2.44 0.73 16.50
N ASN A 265 -3.36 0.02 17.17
CA ASN A 265 -4.77 0.43 17.19
C ASN A 265 -5.02 1.73 17.98
N LYS A 266 -4.31 1.96 19.10
CA LYS A 266 -4.40 3.22 19.85
C LYS A 266 -3.91 4.40 19.01
N ILE A 267 -2.80 4.24 18.30
CA ILE A 267 -2.27 5.23 17.35
C ILE A 267 -3.30 5.51 16.27
N PHE A 268 -3.85 4.46 15.65
CA PHE A 268 -4.87 4.61 14.62
C PHE A 268 -6.09 5.42 15.10
N ASN A 269 -6.56 5.19 16.33
CA ASN A 269 -7.69 5.94 16.89
C ASN A 269 -7.35 7.41 17.19
N CYS A 270 -6.07 7.76 17.41
CA CYS A 270 -5.68 9.16 17.55
C CYS A 270 -5.80 9.95 16.23
N MET A 271 -6.00 9.28 15.09
CA MET A 271 -6.24 9.95 13.80
C MET A 271 -7.42 10.93 13.87
N TRP A 272 -8.47 10.65 14.65
CA TRP A 272 -9.60 11.57 14.86
C TRP A 272 -9.20 12.94 15.42
N LYS A 273 -8.02 13.05 16.04
CA LYS A 273 -7.51 14.26 16.70
C LYS A 273 -6.47 15.01 15.87
N VAL A 274 -5.88 14.35 14.89
CA VAL A 274 -4.80 14.91 14.04
C VAL A 274 -5.22 15.05 12.58
N SER A 275 -6.31 14.40 12.16
CA SER A 275 -6.89 14.50 10.83
C SER A 275 -8.41 14.69 10.96
N ASP A 276 -8.95 15.68 10.24
CA ASP A 276 -10.37 15.96 10.16
C ASP A 276 -11.01 15.13 9.03
N PRO A 277 -11.97 14.24 9.34
CA PRO A 277 -12.72 13.49 8.34
C PRO A 277 -13.36 14.38 7.26
N LEU A 278 -13.81 15.59 7.61
CA LEU A 278 -14.49 16.49 6.67
C LEU A 278 -13.55 17.03 5.59
N LEU A 279 -12.25 17.06 5.88
CA LEU A 279 -11.22 17.53 4.95
C LEU A 279 -10.60 16.40 4.13
N TYR A 280 -10.90 15.13 4.42
CA TYR A 280 -10.26 13.98 3.78
C TYR A 280 -10.40 13.98 2.25
N ASN A 281 -11.62 14.10 1.74
CA ASN A 281 -11.85 14.09 0.28
C ASN A 281 -11.22 15.31 -0.41
N LYS A 282 -11.08 16.42 0.32
CA LYS A 282 -10.49 17.67 -0.18
C LYS A 282 -8.96 17.62 -0.20
N GLU A 283 -8.34 17.15 0.88
CA GLU A 283 -6.91 17.38 1.15
C GLU A 283 -6.07 16.10 1.15
N VAL A 284 -6.71 14.93 1.10
CA VAL A 284 -6.02 13.63 1.15
C VAL A 284 -6.39 12.79 -0.06
N ARG A 285 -7.67 12.43 -0.17
CA ARG A 285 -8.17 11.42 -1.10
C ARG A 285 -7.82 11.72 -2.54
N ILE A 286 -7.95 13.00 -2.93
CA ILE A 286 -7.72 13.44 -4.31
C ILE A 286 -6.32 13.07 -4.81
N PHE A 287 -5.31 13.10 -3.93
CA PHE A 287 -3.94 12.75 -4.27
C PHE A 287 -3.69 11.24 -4.29
N ILE A 288 -4.33 10.48 -3.40
CA ILE A 288 -4.04 9.03 -3.29
C ILE A 288 -4.91 8.16 -4.21
N GLN A 289 -5.78 8.77 -5.01
CA GLN A 289 -6.66 8.09 -5.94
C GLN A 289 -5.93 7.60 -7.20
N GLY A 290 -6.04 6.31 -7.50
CA GLY A 290 -5.39 5.69 -8.66
C GLY A 290 -6.27 5.66 -9.92
N LEU A 291 -5.79 4.93 -10.92
CA LEU A 291 -6.39 4.81 -12.24
C LEU A 291 -7.39 3.64 -12.35
N TYR A 292 -7.36 2.69 -11.42
CA TYR A 292 -8.21 1.49 -11.46
C TYR A 292 -9.70 1.83 -11.47
N GLY A 293 -10.38 1.44 -12.56
CA GLY A 293 -11.80 1.69 -12.78
C GLY A 293 -12.12 3.17 -13.03
N ASN A 294 -11.13 3.98 -13.42
CA ASN A 294 -11.21 5.44 -13.63
C ASN A 294 -12.09 6.10 -12.57
N GLN A 295 -11.67 5.97 -11.31
CA GLN A 295 -12.48 6.35 -10.16
C GLN A 295 -13.00 7.78 -10.34
N GLY A 296 -14.30 7.91 -10.59
CA GLY A 296 -14.95 9.21 -10.76
C GLY A 296 -14.61 9.99 -12.03
N SER A 297 -14.02 9.35 -13.05
CA SER A 297 -13.74 9.96 -14.36
C SER A 297 -12.80 11.17 -14.33
N ILE A 298 -11.92 11.22 -13.32
CA ILE A 298 -10.93 12.29 -13.15
C ILE A 298 -9.92 12.30 -14.30
N TYR A 299 -9.56 11.12 -14.81
CA TYR A 299 -8.58 10.95 -15.88
C TYR A 299 -9.23 10.49 -17.18
N ASP A 300 -8.49 10.60 -18.29
CA ASP A 300 -8.93 10.03 -19.56
C ASP A 300 -9.14 8.51 -19.46
N LYS A 301 -10.05 7.95 -20.27
CA LYS A 301 -10.29 6.49 -20.31
C LYS A 301 -9.03 5.70 -20.69
N GLN A 302 -8.12 6.29 -21.47
CA GLN A 302 -6.84 5.67 -21.84
C GLN A 302 -5.84 5.64 -20.68
N GLY A 303 -6.10 6.34 -19.58
CA GLY A 303 -5.20 6.46 -18.42
C GLY A 303 -4.18 7.59 -18.58
N LEU A 304 -3.00 7.41 -18.00
CA LEU A 304 -1.90 8.37 -18.04
C LEU A 304 -0.99 8.08 -19.22
N PHE A 305 -0.62 9.11 -19.97
CA PHE A 305 0.38 9.02 -21.02
C PHE A 305 1.78 9.35 -20.48
N PHE A 306 2.68 8.38 -20.57
CA PHE A 306 4.08 8.50 -20.19
C PHE A 306 4.91 8.83 -21.43
N GLU A 307 5.35 10.08 -21.53
CA GLU A 307 6.12 10.57 -22.66
C GLU A 307 7.47 9.85 -22.80
N GLN A 308 7.91 9.59 -24.04
CA GLN A 308 9.12 8.85 -24.46
C GLN A 308 9.29 7.45 -23.85
N CYS A 309 8.29 6.90 -23.15
CA CYS A 309 8.34 5.59 -22.50
C CYS A 309 7.82 4.44 -23.39
N GLY A 310 7.67 4.67 -24.70
CA GLY A 310 7.14 3.70 -25.63
C GLY A 310 7.04 4.24 -27.06
N ASN A 311 6.52 3.42 -27.97
CA ASN A 311 6.47 3.72 -29.40
C ASN A 311 5.11 4.24 -29.89
N THR A 312 4.10 4.29 -29.01
CA THR A 312 2.76 4.77 -29.37
C THR A 312 2.81 6.27 -29.56
N HIS A 313 2.43 6.76 -30.74
CA HIS A 313 2.28 8.18 -30.99
C HIS A 313 0.94 8.66 -30.43
N SER A 314 0.96 9.70 -29.60
CA SER A 314 -0.24 10.38 -29.14
C SER A 314 -0.48 11.62 -29.98
N GLU A 315 -1.61 11.67 -30.68
CA GLU A 315 -2.03 12.87 -31.42
C GLU A 315 -2.30 14.04 -30.47
N THR A 316 -2.82 13.77 -29.26
CA THR A 316 -3.12 14.79 -28.24
C THR A 316 -1.87 15.53 -27.77
N TYR A 317 -0.77 14.81 -27.57
CA TYR A 317 0.48 15.38 -27.04
C TYR A 317 1.55 15.57 -28.12
N ASN A 318 1.28 15.14 -29.36
CA ASN A 318 2.19 15.19 -30.50
C ASN A 318 3.59 14.63 -30.20
N THR A 319 3.65 13.51 -29.49
CA THR A 319 4.90 12.87 -29.05
C THR A 319 4.72 11.36 -28.96
N LYS A 320 5.81 10.62 -28.77
CA LYS A 320 5.78 9.16 -28.57
C LYS A 320 5.78 8.82 -27.09
N GLY A 321 5.20 7.69 -26.73
CA GLY A 321 5.13 7.25 -25.33
C GLY A 321 4.38 5.94 -25.16
N CYS A 322 3.88 5.71 -23.95
CA CYS A 322 2.97 4.61 -23.65
C CYS A 322 1.84 5.07 -22.72
N TYR A 323 0.68 4.45 -22.87
CA TYR A 323 -0.44 4.64 -21.96
C TYR A 323 -0.38 3.62 -20.83
N ILE A 324 -0.53 4.11 -19.61
CA ILE A 324 -0.65 3.30 -18.39
C ILE A 324 -2.02 3.57 -17.80
N SER A 325 -2.81 2.51 -17.64
CA SER A 325 -4.16 2.57 -17.10
C SER A 325 -4.36 1.51 -16.03
N ASN A 326 -5.48 1.61 -15.31
CA ASN A 326 -5.94 0.60 -14.37
C ASN A 326 -4.94 0.21 -13.26
N LEU A 327 -4.00 1.10 -12.91
CA LEU A 327 -3.19 0.93 -11.72
C LEU A 327 -3.99 1.31 -10.48
N HIS A 328 -3.95 0.47 -9.45
CA HIS A 328 -4.55 0.77 -8.16
C HIS A 328 -3.84 1.96 -7.49
N GLY A 329 -4.62 2.84 -6.87
CA GLY A 329 -4.08 3.94 -6.06
C GLY A 329 -3.64 3.49 -4.68
N GLN A 330 -3.11 4.43 -3.92
CA GLN A 330 -2.67 4.17 -2.56
C GLN A 330 -3.87 3.82 -1.66
N THR A 331 -3.71 2.77 -0.88
CA THR A 331 -4.68 2.33 0.12
C THR A 331 -3.98 1.67 1.31
N GLY A 332 -4.63 1.69 2.49
CA GLY A 332 -4.16 0.92 3.66
C GLY A 332 -4.00 -0.58 3.37
N ALA A 333 -4.70 -1.12 2.36
CA ALA A 333 -4.52 -2.51 1.94
C ALA A 333 -3.17 -2.80 1.27
N ASN A 334 -2.37 -1.78 0.92
CA ASN A 334 -0.98 -1.94 0.49
C ASN A 334 -0.02 -2.15 1.68
N SER A 335 -0.44 -1.83 2.91
CA SER A 335 0.35 -2.09 4.11
C SER A 335 0.66 -3.58 4.25
N SER A 336 1.83 -3.88 4.79
CA SER A 336 2.27 -5.22 5.14
C SER A 336 2.00 -5.57 6.61
N TYR A 337 1.62 -4.58 7.43
CA TYR A 337 1.37 -4.72 8.86
C TYR A 337 0.30 -5.77 9.18
N HIS A 338 -0.93 -5.57 8.68
CA HIS A 338 -2.03 -6.49 8.98
C HIS A 338 -1.88 -7.87 8.36
N PRO A 339 -1.37 -8.04 7.11
CA PRO A 339 -1.01 -9.36 6.62
C PRO A 339 -0.04 -10.11 7.54
N LEU A 340 0.99 -9.45 8.09
CA LEU A 340 1.90 -10.10 9.06
C LEU A 340 1.16 -10.47 10.35
N GLY A 341 0.34 -9.56 10.89
CA GLY A 341 -0.49 -9.85 12.07
C GLY A 341 -1.42 -11.04 11.84
N ASP A 342 -2.01 -11.15 10.64
CA ASP A 342 -2.90 -12.26 10.28
C ASP A 342 -2.17 -13.59 10.25
N GLU A 343 -0.96 -13.64 9.67
CA GLU A 343 -0.14 -14.85 9.65
C GLU A 343 0.35 -15.23 11.05
N ILE A 344 0.86 -14.27 11.84
CA ILE A 344 1.36 -14.49 13.21
C ILE A 344 0.28 -15.02 14.15
N THR A 345 -0.98 -14.61 13.95
CA THR A 345 -2.12 -15.01 14.81
C THR A 345 -2.89 -16.23 14.31
N GLY A 346 -2.57 -16.74 13.11
CA GLY A 346 -3.27 -17.85 12.46
C GLY A 346 -4.57 -17.46 11.75
N ILE A 347 -4.95 -16.17 11.73
CA ILE A 347 -6.08 -15.67 10.91
C ILE A 347 -5.81 -15.93 9.42
N GLY A 348 -4.53 -15.94 9.01
CA GLY A 348 -4.07 -16.24 7.66
C GLY A 348 -4.71 -17.51 7.05
N ASP A 349 -4.89 -18.56 7.85
CA ASP A 349 -5.47 -19.83 7.39
C ASP A 349 -6.97 -19.74 7.05
N HIS A 350 -7.69 -18.83 7.69
CA HIS A 350 -9.10 -18.52 7.37
C HIS A 350 -9.20 -17.62 6.14
N THR A 351 -8.25 -16.70 5.95
CA THR A 351 -8.24 -15.81 4.78
C THR A 351 -7.80 -16.51 3.50
N LYS A 352 -6.99 -17.57 3.62
CA LYS A 352 -6.32 -18.27 2.52
C LYS A 352 -5.53 -17.33 1.62
N ALA A 353 -5.01 -16.26 2.22
CA ALA A 353 -4.35 -15.16 1.53
C ALA A 353 -3.05 -15.60 0.82
N TYR A 354 -2.29 -16.46 1.48
CA TYR A 354 -1.01 -16.96 1.00
C TYR A 354 -1.09 -18.45 0.68
N MET A 355 -2.24 -18.88 0.15
CA MET A 355 -2.38 -20.15 -0.54
C MET A 355 -2.31 -19.89 -2.05
N CYS A 356 -1.58 -20.74 -2.79
CA CYS A 356 -1.39 -20.58 -4.23
C CYS A 356 -1.87 -21.85 -4.96
N GLY A 357 -2.62 -21.66 -6.04
CA GLY A 357 -2.96 -22.69 -7.02
C GLY A 357 -2.98 -22.11 -8.44
N ASP A 358 -3.53 -22.85 -9.41
CA ASP A 358 -3.52 -22.43 -10.83
C ASP A 358 -4.14 -21.05 -11.05
N VAL A 359 -5.24 -20.77 -10.36
CA VAL A 359 -5.94 -19.50 -10.43
C VAL A 359 -5.09 -18.34 -9.88
N ASP A 360 -4.33 -18.59 -8.82
CA ASP A 360 -3.38 -17.62 -8.26
C ASP A 360 -2.23 -17.33 -9.21
N CYS A 361 -1.72 -18.35 -9.90
CA CYS A 361 -0.68 -18.17 -10.91
C CYS A 361 -1.15 -17.27 -12.04
N ALA A 362 -2.37 -17.50 -12.55
CA ALA A 362 -2.97 -16.63 -13.55
C ALA A 362 -3.12 -15.18 -13.05
N ILE A 363 -3.54 -14.99 -11.80
CA ILE A 363 -3.62 -13.66 -11.18
C ILE A 363 -2.24 -12.99 -11.15
N ILE A 364 -1.23 -13.70 -10.64
CA ILE A 364 0.14 -13.20 -10.50
C ILE A 364 0.70 -12.81 -11.88
N GLU A 365 0.53 -13.66 -12.89
CA GLU A 365 0.98 -13.39 -14.25
C GLU A 365 0.33 -12.12 -14.84
N ASN A 366 -0.98 -11.94 -14.64
CA ASN A 366 -1.69 -10.75 -15.10
C ASN A 366 -1.22 -9.48 -14.37
N ILE A 367 -1.00 -9.55 -13.05
CA ILE A 367 -0.44 -8.42 -12.28
C ILE A 367 0.97 -8.06 -12.78
N LEU A 368 1.84 -9.05 -12.99
CA LEU A 368 3.20 -8.82 -13.49
C LEU A 368 3.20 -8.20 -14.88
N THR A 369 2.27 -8.61 -15.74
CA THR A 369 2.19 -8.17 -17.14
C THR A 369 1.51 -6.81 -17.29
N LYS A 370 0.38 -6.60 -16.60
CA LYS A 370 -0.55 -5.48 -16.82
C LYS A 370 -0.73 -4.58 -15.60
N GLY A 371 -0.37 -5.04 -14.41
CA GLY A 371 -0.59 -4.34 -13.13
C GLY A 371 -1.97 -4.58 -12.51
N PHE A 372 -2.89 -5.25 -13.21
CA PHE A 372 -4.24 -5.53 -12.74
C PHE A 372 -4.78 -6.86 -13.32
N VAL A 373 -5.96 -7.28 -12.88
CA VAL A 373 -6.60 -8.55 -13.26
C VAL A 373 -8.00 -8.27 -13.81
N THR A 374 -8.34 -8.83 -14.97
CA THR A 374 -9.72 -8.84 -15.49
C THR A 374 -10.38 -10.22 -15.31
N GLU A 375 -11.70 -10.30 -15.42
CA GLU A 375 -12.42 -11.57 -15.30
C GLU A 375 -12.21 -12.52 -16.47
N GLU A 376 -11.95 -11.98 -17.66
CA GLU A 376 -11.81 -12.75 -18.90
C GLU A 376 -10.53 -13.60 -18.92
N GLU A 377 -9.57 -13.25 -18.06
CA GLU A 377 -8.23 -13.86 -17.99
C GLU A 377 -8.13 -14.93 -16.91
N LEU A 378 -9.20 -15.17 -16.15
CA LEU A 378 -9.21 -16.10 -15.03
C LEU A 378 -9.88 -17.42 -15.43
N PRO A 379 -9.33 -18.57 -15.00
CA PRO A 379 -9.90 -19.88 -15.28
C PRO A 379 -11.25 -20.12 -14.57
N CYS A 380 -11.58 -19.30 -13.57
CA CYS A 380 -12.86 -19.34 -12.86
C CYS A 380 -13.25 -17.96 -12.30
N SER A 381 -14.53 -17.82 -11.93
CA SER A 381 -15.03 -16.60 -11.30
C SER A 381 -14.52 -16.49 -9.86
N ILE A 382 -13.89 -15.36 -9.55
CA ILE A 382 -13.37 -15.02 -8.21
C ILE A 382 -13.99 -13.70 -7.78
N ASP A 383 -14.33 -13.57 -6.50
CA ASP A 383 -14.86 -12.31 -5.97
C ASP A 383 -13.84 -11.17 -6.11
N SER A 384 -14.35 -9.96 -6.36
CA SER A 384 -13.56 -8.73 -6.58
C SER A 384 -12.50 -8.49 -5.50
N LEU A 385 -12.84 -8.83 -4.26
CA LEU A 385 -12.00 -8.65 -3.12
C LEU A 385 -10.80 -9.61 -3.12
N THR A 386 -11.04 -10.89 -3.39
CA THR A 386 -9.95 -11.85 -3.51
C THR A 386 -9.00 -11.47 -4.65
N LYS A 387 -9.52 -10.97 -5.78
CA LYS A 387 -8.71 -10.41 -6.88
C LYS A 387 -7.86 -9.24 -6.38
N LEU A 388 -8.47 -8.26 -5.73
CA LEU A 388 -7.79 -7.06 -5.23
C LEU A 388 -6.69 -7.36 -4.21
N LEU A 389 -6.98 -8.20 -3.21
CA LEU A 389 -6.00 -8.54 -2.17
C LEU A 389 -4.80 -9.27 -2.77
N LYS A 390 -5.02 -10.15 -3.74
CA LYS A 390 -3.94 -10.83 -4.48
C LYS A 390 -3.15 -9.85 -5.34
N SER A 391 -3.81 -8.89 -6.01
CA SER A 391 -3.13 -7.76 -6.68
C SER A 391 -2.17 -7.03 -5.76
N PHE A 392 -2.61 -6.69 -4.55
CA PHE A 392 -1.75 -5.99 -3.60
C PHE A 392 -0.60 -6.83 -3.04
N ARG A 393 -0.70 -8.16 -3.03
CA ARG A 393 0.37 -9.03 -2.50
C ARG A 393 1.58 -9.03 -3.42
N VAL A 394 1.37 -9.18 -4.72
CA VAL A 394 2.47 -9.36 -5.68
C VAL A 394 2.79 -8.09 -6.47
N GLY A 395 1.83 -7.18 -6.62
CA GLY A 395 1.98 -6.00 -7.48
C GLY A 395 2.26 -4.67 -6.79
N TYR A 396 1.84 -4.50 -5.51
CA TYR A 396 1.79 -3.18 -4.84
C TYR A 396 2.35 -3.20 -3.41
N ARG A 397 3.02 -4.28 -3.03
CA ARG A 397 3.88 -4.33 -1.85
C ARG A 397 5.32 -4.39 -2.34
N PRO A 398 6.27 -3.80 -1.61
CA PRO A 398 7.68 -4.04 -1.91
C PRO A 398 7.98 -5.54 -1.96
N PRO A 399 8.76 -6.02 -2.94
CA PRO A 399 9.17 -7.42 -3.04
C PRO A 399 9.70 -8.00 -1.72
N ALA A 400 10.55 -7.25 -1.00
CA ALA A 400 11.07 -7.63 0.31
C ALA A 400 9.97 -7.83 1.36
N HIS A 401 8.94 -6.99 1.37
CA HIS A 401 7.81 -7.14 2.31
C HIS A 401 6.96 -8.37 1.96
N HIS A 402 6.70 -8.60 0.68
CA HIS A 402 5.98 -9.78 0.25
C HIS A 402 6.72 -11.06 0.65
N ALA A 403 8.03 -11.13 0.37
CA ALA A 403 8.89 -12.24 0.79
C ALA A 403 8.90 -12.40 2.31
N MET A 404 8.95 -11.31 3.08
CA MET A 404 8.90 -11.35 4.54
C MET A 404 7.61 -12.01 5.06
N ILE A 405 6.45 -11.70 4.48
CA ILE A 405 5.17 -12.31 4.88
C ILE A 405 5.16 -13.81 4.57
N VAL A 406 5.57 -14.18 3.36
CA VAL A 406 5.68 -15.59 2.94
C VAL A 406 6.63 -16.36 3.86
N ASN A 407 7.81 -15.82 4.12
CA ASN A 407 8.81 -16.45 4.97
C ASN A 407 8.34 -16.59 6.42
N MET A 408 7.64 -15.58 6.96
CA MET A 408 7.03 -15.66 8.29
C MET A 408 6.02 -16.80 8.35
N ARG A 409 5.08 -16.87 7.39
CA ARG A 409 4.11 -17.97 7.31
C ARG A 409 4.80 -19.33 7.26
N THR A 410 5.79 -19.50 6.38
CA THR A 410 6.54 -20.77 6.26
C THR A 410 7.22 -21.15 7.58
N LYS A 411 7.84 -20.20 8.29
CA LYS A 411 8.46 -20.47 9.60
C LYS A 411 7.44 -20.87 10.66
N LEU A 412 6.30 -20.17 10.72
CA LEU A 412 5.22 -20.49 11.66
C LEU A 412 4.67 -21.90 11.41
N GLN A 413 4.44 -22.25 10.15
CA GLN A 413 3.87 -23.55 9.75
C GLN A 413 4.84 -24.73 9.92
N ASN A 414 6.14 -24.51 9.71
CA ASN A 414 7.16 -25.55 9.82
C ASN A 414 7.75 -25.67 11.24
N SER A 415 7.23 -24.91 12.20
CA SER A 415 7.66 -24.96 13.61
C SER A 415 6.55 -25.51 14.51
N SER A 416 6.85 -25.68 15.79
CA SER A 416 5.84 -26.04 16.79
C SER A 416 5.04 -24.83 17.30
N TYR A 417 5.21 -23.62 16.74
CA TYR A 417 4.62 -22.38 17.26
C TYR A 417 3.14 -22.50 17.63
N PHE A 418 2.29 -22.85 16.65
CA PHE A 418 0.84 -22.97 16.91
C PHE A 418 0.54 -24.16 17.82
N GLN A 419 1.21 -25.30 17.65
CA GLN A 419 1.01 -26.48 18.49
C GLN A 419 1.32 -26.17 19.96
N THR A 420 2.43 -25.49 20.24
CA THR A 420 2.84 -25.08 21.59
C THR A 420 1.81 -24.14 22.21
N ILE A 421 1.37 -23.12 21.48
CA ILE A 421 0.40 -22.13 21.97
C ILE A 421 -0.97 -22.78 22.23
N GLU A 422 -1.49 -23.54 21.27
CA GLU A 422 -2.83 -24.12 21.34
C GLU A 422 -2.94 -25.26 22.36
N SER A 423 -1.82 -25.89 22.73
CA SER A 423 -1.78 -26.91 23.79
C SER A 423 -1.87 -26.35 25.22
N SER A 424 -1.72 -25.04 25.39
CA SER A 424 -1.75 -24.37 26.70
C SER A 424 -2.95 -23.42 26.79
N PRO A 425 -3.89 -23.60 27.74
CA PRO A 425 -5.02 -22.69 27.90
C PRO A 425 -4.61 -21.23 28.08
N GLU A 426 -3.49 -20.98 28.75
CA GLU A 426 -2.98 -19.63 29.02
C GLU A 426 -2.38 -18.99 27.75
N LEU A 427 -1.53 -19.70 27.02
CA LEU A 427 -0.94 -19.17 25.77
C LEU A 427 -2.02 -18.97 24.70
N ARG A 428 -3.00 -19.88 24.65
CA ARG A 428 -4.17 -19.77 23.76
C ARG A 428 -4.98 -18.51 24.05
N ARG A 429 -5.13 -18.16 25.34
CA ARG A 429 -5.77 -16.91 25.78
C ARG A 429 -4.96 -15.68 25.35
N GLN A 430 -3.63 -15.69 25.51
CA GLN A 430 -2.77 -14.60 25.05
C GLN A 430 -2.83 -14.41 23.52
N LEU A 431 -2.84 -15.50 22.74
CA LEU A 431 -3.02 -15.42 21.29
C LEU A 431 -4.42 -14.87 20.92
N ALA A 432 -5.45 -15.22 21.70
CA ALA A 432 -6.79 -14.65 21.51
C ALA A 432 -6.82 -13.14 21.77
N GLU A 433 -6.06 -12.62 22.73
CA GLU A 433 -5.89 -11.16 22.94
C GLU A 433 -5.20 -10.49 21.75
N CYS A 434 -4.21 -11.15 21.12
CA CYS A 434 -3.61 -10.65 19.87
C CYS A 434 -4.68 -10.53 18.76
N VAL A 435 -5.48 -11.58 18.56
CA VAL A 435 -6.60 -11.59 17.60
C VAL A 435 -7.63 -10.51 17.94
N ARG A 436 -7.91 -10.27 19.23
CA ARG A 436 -8.81 -9.21 19.72
C ARG A 436 -8.42 -7.84 19.18
N TRP A 437 -7.13 -7.49 19.23
CA TRP A 437 -6.66 -6.19 18.75
C TRP A 437 -6.73 -6.04 17.23
N LEU A 438 -6.54 -7.13 16.47
CA LEU A 438 -6.78 -7.12 15.02
C LEU A 438 -8.26 -6.94 14.68
N ILE A 439 -9.17 -7.59 15.41
CA ILE A 439 -10.62 -7.39 15.26
C ILE A 439 -10.98 -5.94 15.61
N GLN A 440 -10.50 -5.44 16.74
CA GLN A 440 -10.76 -4.08 17.19
C GLN A 440 -10.29 -3.04 16.16
N HIS A 441 -9.08 -3.21 15.62
CA HIS A 441 -8.58 -2.34 14.56
C HIS A 441 -9.50 -2.34 13.34
N ARG A 442 -9.92 -3.52 12.87
CA ARG A 442 -10.83 -3.60 11.72
C ARG A 442 -12.14 -2.85 12.01
N ILE A 443 -12.66 -2.93 13.24
CA ILE A 443 -13.93 -2.29 13.65
C ILE A 443 -13.77 -0.78 13.62
N ASP A 444 -12.67 -0.28 14.20
CA ASP A 444 -12.37 1.15 14.23
C ASP A 444 -12.07 1.68 12.82
N HIS A 445 -11.41 0.88 11.98
CA HIS A 445 -11.18 1.22 10.57
C HIS A 445 -12.50 1.32 9.78
N TYR A 446 -13.48 0.45 10.05
CA TYR A 446 -14.80 0.59 9.46
C TYR A 446 -15.48 1.91 9.86
N LYS A 447 -15.39 2.32 11.13
CA LYS A 447 -15.90 3.62 11.58
C LYS A 447 -15.20 4.78 10.87
N MET A 448 -13.88 4.70 10.70
CA MET A 448 -13.11 5.69 9.95
C MET A 448 -13.57 5.77 8.50
N VAL A 449 -13.73 4.64 7.80
CA VAL A 449 -14.25 4.60 6.42
C VAL A 449 -15.62 5.28 6.32
N VAL A 450 -16.54 5.00 7.25
CA VAL A 450 -17.86 5.64 7.24
C VAL A 450 -17.74 7.16 7.36
N SER A 451 -16.89 7.67 8.25
CA SER A 451 -16.75 9.11 8.45
C SER A 451 -15.95 9.81 7.35
N TYR A 452 -14.76 9.29 7.03
CA TYR A 452 -13.81 9.89 6.10
C TYR A 452 -14.23 9.75 4.63
N ILE A 453 -14.92 8.66 4.26
CA ILE A 453 -15.29 8.42 2.86
C ILE A 453 -16.77 8.68 2.62
N LEU A 454 -17.65 8.03 3.38
CA LEU A 454 -19.09 8.04 3.06
C LEU A 454 -19.76 9.35 3.46
N ARG A 455 -19.43 9.85 4.66
CA ARG A 455 -20.04 11.08 5.22
C ARG A 455 -19.31 12.35 4.83
N ALA A 456 -18.00 12.29 4.60
CA ALA A 456 -17.23 13.47 4.20
C ALA A 456 -17.77 14.09 2.90
N PRO A 457 -17.80 15.42 2.78
CA PRO A 457 -18.20 16.10 1.55
C PRO A 457 -17.22 15.76 0.41
N ASP A 458 -17.69 15.73 -0.83
CA ASP A 458 -16.82 15.67 -2.01
C ASP A 458 -16.89 17.04 -2.71
N PRO A 459 -15.94 17.95 -2.46
CA PRO A 459 -15.98 19.28 -3.05
C PRO A 459 -15.70 19.29 -4.55
N TYR A 460 -15.13 18.21 -5.10
CA TYR A 460 -14.77 18.12 -6.51
C TYR A 460 -15.88 17.48 -7.35
N THR A 461 -16.91 16.89 -6.71
CA THR A 461 -18.09 16.24 -7.33
C THR A 461 -17.77 15.09 -8.29
N GLN A 462 -16.54 14.58 -8.21
CA GLN A 462 -15.98 13.59 -9.13
C GLN A 462 -15.23 12.49 -8.39
N GLN A 463 -15.45 12.33 -7.08
CA GLN A 463 -14.90 11.21 -6.33
C GLN A 463 -16.00 10.18 -6.10
N THR A 464 -15.78 8.94 -6.53
CA THR A 464 -16.72 7.85 -6.24
C THR A 464 -16.68 7.52 -4.75
N LYS A 465 -17.81 7.66 -4.06
CA LYS A 465 -17.94 7.21 -2.66
C LYS A 465 -18.17 5.70 -2.54
N ALA A 466 -18.48 5.03 -3.65
CA ALA A 466 -18.75 3.59 -3.68
C ALA A 466 -17.47 2.73 -3.68
N LYS A 467 -16.34 3.30 -4.12
CA LYS A 467 -15.03 2.63 -4.15
C LYS A 467 -14.01 3.42 -3.33
N GLY A 468 -13.07 2.76 -2.68
CA GLY A 468 -11.89 3.36 -2.07
C GLY A 468 -10.82 3.64 -3.11
N THR A 469 -9.83 4.45 -2.78
CA THR A 469 -8.75 4.95 -3.67
C THR A 469 -7.97 3.86 -4.42
N GLY A 470 -7.85 2.68 -3.81
CA GLY A 470 -7.23 1.49 -4.42
C GLY A 470 -8.18 0.64 -5.28
N GLY A 471 -9.42 1.03 -5.55
CA GLY A 471 -10.37 0.23 -6.36
C GLY A 471 -11.37 -0.62 -5.57
N SER A 472 -11.20 -0.77 -4.25
CA SER A 472 -12.05 -1.63 -3.42
C SER A 472 -13.48 -1.11 -3.30
N PRO A 473 -14.53 -1.95 -3.37
CA PRO A 473 -15.87 -1.57 -2.91
C PRO A 473 -15.88 -1.52 -1.37
N THR A 474 -15.33 -0.45 -0.79
CA THR A 474 -14.96 -0.37 0.63
C THR A 474 -16.10 -0.71 1.61
N PRO A 475 -17.39 -0.36 1.36
CA PRO A 475 -18.50 -0.76 2.24
C PRO A 475 -18.75 -2.28 2.34
N SER A 476 -18.38 -3.07 1.33
CA SER A 476 -18.57 -4.54 1.31
C SER A 476 -17.30 -5.32 1.66
N PHE A 477 -16.12 -4.68 1.59
CA PHE A 477 -14.81 -5.31 1.84
C PHE A 477 -14.54 -5.62 3.32
N LEU A 478 -14.51 -4.56 4.15
CA LEU A 478 -14.16 -4.67 5.57
C LEU A 478 -14.98 -5.73 6.30
N PRO A 479 -16.27 -5.90 5.94
CA PRO A 479 -17.07 -6.84 6.67
C PRO A 479 -16.69 -8.33 6.49
N LYS A 480 -16.13 -8.73 5.35
CA LYS A 480 -15.59 -10.10 5.12
C LYS A 480 -14.29 -10.35 5.88
N MET A 481 -13.50 -9.31 6.14
CA MET A 481 -12.29 -9.46 6.96
C MET A 481 -12.65 -9.70 8.43
N PHE A 482 -13.79 -9.19 8.92
CA PHE A 482 -14.23 -9.49 10.28
C PHE A 482 -14.51 -10.98 10.49
N THR A 483 -15.21 -11.63 9.55
CA THR A 483 -15.64 -13.02 9.73
C THR A 483 -14.44 -13.95 9.92
N ASN A 484 -13.39 -13.80 9.10
CA ASN A 484 -12.20 -14.64 9.20
C ASN A 484 -11.46 -14.48 10.54
N SER A 485 -11.42 -13.27 11.10
CA SER A 485 -10.83 -13.05 12.43
C SER A 485 -11.69 -13.60 13.56
N ILE A 486 -13.01 -13.51 13.42
CA ILE A 486 -13.97 -14.04 14.37
C ILE A 486 -13.92 -15.56 14.39
N ASP A 487 -13.80 -16.21 13.23
CA ASP A 487 -13.65 -17.66 13.14
C ASP A 487 -12.39 -18.13 13.90
N ARG A 488 -11.25 -17.45 13.67
CA ARG A 488 -10.03 -17.74 14.43
C ARG A 488 -10.20 -17.51 15.94
N LEU A 489 -10.90 -16.44 16.33
CA LEU A 489 -11.19 -16.18 17.74
C LEU A 489 -12.03 -17.32 18.37
N LYS A 490 -13.05 -17.81 17.65
CA LYS A 490 -13.89 -18.95 18.08
C LYS A 490 -13.04 -20.20 18.29
N ASP A 491 -12.13 -20.51 17.36
CA ASP A 491 -11.24 -21.67 17.47
C ASP A 491 -10.34 -21.59 18.71
N LEU A 492 -9.85 -20.39 19.04
CA LEU A 492 -8.98 -20.18 20.20
C LEU A 492 -9.74 -20.26 21.53
N ILE A 493 -10.93 -19.68 21.63
CA ILE A 493 -11.67 -19.67 22.91
C ILE A 493 -12.45 -20.96 23.13
N GLY A 494 -12.91 -21.64 22.08
CA GLY A 494 -13.77 -22.82 22.17
C GLY A 494 -15.01 -22.55 23.04
N ASP A 495 -15.29 -23.45 24.00
CA ASP A 495 -16.40 -23.30 24.96
C ASP A 495 -16.04 -22.45 26.19
N THR A 496 -14.88 -21.77 26.19
CA THR A 496 -14.42 -20.98 27.35
C THR A 496 -15.23 -19.68 27.46
N ASP A 497 -15.83 -19.45 28.63
CA ASP A 497 -16.58 -18.22 28.89
C ASP A 497 -15.65 -17.03 29.16
N VAL A 498 -15.45 -16.20 28.13
CA VAL A 498 -14.61 -15.00 28.19
C VAL A 498 -15.45 -13.78 27.83
N ASP A 499 -15.79 -12.96 28.82
CA ASP A 499 -16.68 -11.80 28.71
C ASP A 499 -16.40 -10.91 27.49
N TRP A 500 -15.14 -10.54 27.25
CA TRP A 500 -14.79 -9.67 26.13
C TRP A 500 -14.93 -10.38 24.78
N ALA A 501 -14.65 -11.69 24.73
CA ALA A 501 -14.75 -12.48 23.52
C ALA A 501 -16.22 -12.67 23.16
N ASN A 502 -17.07 -13.00 24.13
CA ASN A 502 -18.52 -13.09 23.96
C ASN A 502 -19.13 -11.78 23.45
N LYS A 503 -18.66 -10.63 23.97
CA LYS A 503 -19.06 -9.31 23.44
C LYS A 503 -18.66 -9.12 21.97
N LEU A 504 -17.47 -9.53 21.56
CA LEU A 504 -17.06 -9.46 20.16
C LEU A 504 -17.84 -10.45 19.26
N LEU A 505 -18.08 -11.67 19.75
CA LEU A 505 -18.85 -12.68 19.03
C LEU A 505 -20.29 -12.24 18.83
N SER A 506 -20.96 -11.75 19.87
CA SER A 506 -22.34 -11.24 19.82
C SER A 506 -22.51 -10.03 18.89
N ILE A 507 -21.50 -9.16 18.75
CA ILE A 507 -21.50 -8.10 17.73
C ILE A 507 -21.66 -8.72 16.33
N THR A 508 -21.17 -9.94 16.12
CA THR A 508 -21.20 -10.60 14.81
C THR A 508 -22.29 -11.67 14.62
N GLU A 509 -22.93 -12.15 15.69
CA GLU A 509 -23.95 -13.21 15.66
C GLU A 509 -25.16 -12.88 14.77
N ASN A 510 -25.66 -11.63 14.83
CA ASN A 510 -26.72 -11.16 13.93
C ASN A 510 -26.18 -10.50 12.65
N HIS A 511 -24.86 -10.33 12.56
CA HIS A 511 -24.25 -9.76 11.39
C HIS A 511 -24.10 -10.79 10.27
N GLU A 512 -24.04 -12.11 10.50
CA GLU A 512 -23.89 -13.08 9.41
C GLU A 512 -24.99 -12.94 8.32
N ASP A 513 -26.23 -12.69 8.73
CA ASP A 513 -27.33 -12.38 7.80
C ASP A 513 -27.20 -11.00 7.16
N SER A 514 -26.79 -9.98 7.93
CA SER A 514 -26.52 -8.63 7.41
C SER A 514 -25.35 -8.63 6.43
N MET A 515 -24.34 -9.47 6.68
CA MET A 515 -23.12 -9.72 5.94
C MET A 515 -23.40 -10.46 4.64
N ASN A 516 -24.22 -11.51 4.70
CA ASN A 516 -24.71 -12.21 3.53
C ASN A 516 -25.57 -11.29 2.66
N ARG A 517 -26.36 -10.40 3.28
CA ARG A 517 -27.13 -9.36 2.58
C ARG A 517 -26.22 -8.32 1.94
N PHE A 518 -25.20 -7.81 2.64
CA PHE A 518 -24.18 -6.90 2.09
C PHE A 518 -23.39 -7.56 0.95
N ARG A 519 -23.02 -8.83 1.08
CA ARG A 519 -22.36 -9.62 0.04
C ARG A 519 -23.22 -9.77 -1.21
N LYS A 520 -24.52 -10.08 -1.06
CA LYS A 520 -25.47 -10.15 -2.19
C LYS A 520 -25.61 -8.80 -2.87
N ILE A 521 -25.75 -7.71 -2.11
CA ILE A 521 -25.82 -6.34 -2.65
C ILE A 521 -24.52 -5.98 -3.39
N ALA A 522 -23.36 -6.31 -2.82
CA ALA A 522 -22.06 -6.04 -3.45
C ALA A 522 -21.90 -6.78 -4.78
N LEU A 523 -22.23 -8.06 -4.83
CA LEU A 523 -22.22 -8.86 -6.07
C LEU A 523 -23.19 -8.31 -7.12
N GLN A 524 -24.34 -7.79 -6.69
CA GLN A 524 -25.33 -7.19 -7.59
C GLN A 524 -24.86 -5.84 -8.14
N VAL A 525 -24.27 -4.99 -7.31
CA VAL A 525 -23.63 -3.72 -7.73
C VAL A 525 -22.46 -3.99 -8.68
N GLU A 526 -21.67 -5.04 -8.45
CA GLU A 526 -20.59 -5.45 -9.35
C GLU A 526 -21.09 -5.92 -10.72
N GLN A 527 -22.21 -6.64 -10.76
CA GLN A 527 -22.87 -7.03 -12.01
C GLN A 527 -23.45 -5.82 -12.76
N GLU A 528 -24.01 -4.85 -12.04
CA GLU A 528 -24.52 -3.60 -12.60
C GLU A 528 -23.39 -2.71 -13.14
N ASP A 529 -22.25 -2.63 -12.46
CA ASP A 529 -21.07 -1.89 -12.92
C ASP A 529 -20.41 -2.57 -14.12
N SER A 530 -20.29 -3.91 -14.11
CA SER A 530 -19.72 -4.68 -15.21
C SER A 530 -20.59 -4.60 -16.47
N SER A 531 -21.92 -4.58 -16.31
CA SER A 531 -22.85 -4.38 -17.42
C SER A 531 -22.81 -2.94 -17.95
N LYS A 532 -22.68 -1.93 -17.08
CA LYS A 532 -22.48 -0.53 -17.51
C LYS A 532 -21.17 -0.33 -18.28
N ASN A 533 -20.08 -0.94 -17.82
CA ASN A 533 -18.79 -0.87 -18.51
C ASN A 533 -18.80 -1.60 -19.86
N ARG A 534 -19.54 -2.71 -19.99
CA ARG A 534 -19.76 -3.39 -21.29
C ARG A 534 -20.70 -2.64 -22.24
N SER A 535 -21.60 -1.80 -21.73
CA SER A 535 -22.45 -0.94 -22.58
C SER A 535 -21.77 0.35 -23.04
N LEU A 536 -20.54 0.62 -22.56
CA LEU A 536 -19.73 1.81 -22.87
C LEU A 536 -18.44 1.48 -23.66
N SER A 537 -18.21 0.20 -23.95
CA SER A 537 -17.32 -0.31 -25.01
C SER A 537 -18.11 -0.54 -26.29
#